data_AF-A0A3N5F0T1-F1
#
_entry.id   AF-A0A3N5F0T1-F1
#
_cell.length_a   1.000
_cell.length_b   1.000
_cell.length_c   1.000
_cell.angle_alpha   90.00
_cell.angle_beta   90.00
_cell.angle_gamma   90.00
#
_symmetry.space_group_name_H-M   'P 1'
#
loop_
_entity.id
_entity.type
_entity.pdbx_description
1 polymer ?
#
loop_
_entity_poly.entity_id
_entity_poly.type
_entity_poly.pdbx_seq_one_letter_code
_entity_poly.pdbx_strand_id
1 'polypeptide(L)'
;MFERDEPLWDRTLRRIRLIWPLGDQANLKNSVGPDLPDGDLQKLRTRINACLEGRGGEVSARTRAAELGETYLVLNAQGRRRFLELLAQEYDVDDEAIETAISARRKDSSQEEKQQSNHALRHLLVPRRS
;
A
#
# COMPACT_ATOMS: atom_id res chain seq x y z
N MET A 1 2.69 -32.05 -19.38
CA MET A 1 2.01 -31.62 -18.15
C MET A 1 2.86 -30.50 -17.57
N PHE A 2 2.47 -29.24 -17.74
CA PHE A 2 3.27 -28.10 -17.28
C PHE A 2 3.21 -28.05 -15.75
N GLU A 3 4.30 -28.44 -15.10
CA GLU A 3 4.54 -28.11 -13.70
C GLU A 3 4.60 -26.58 -13.61
N ARG A 4 3.59 -25.99 -12.95
CA ARG A 4 3.62 -24.57 -12.61
C ARG A 4 4.56 -24.45 -11.42
N ASP A 5 5.77 -23.96 -11.66
CA ASP A 5 6.69 -23.54 -10.61
C ASP A 5 5.94 -22.64 -9.62
N GLU A 6 5.90 -23.03 -8.33
CA GLU A 6 5.35 -22.18 -7.27
C GLU A 6 6.13 -20.85 -7.30
N PRO A 7 5.48 -19.70 -7.52
CA PRO A 7 6.19 -18.43 -7.60
C PRO A 7 6.94 -18.20 -6.30
N LEU A 8 8.18 -17.69 -6.39
CA LEU A 8 9.09 -17.42 -5.25
C LEU A 8 8.40 -16.67 -4.09
N TRP A 9 7.37 -15.92 -4.42
CA TRP A 9 6.51 -15.20 -3.51
C TRP A 9 5.74 -16.09 -2.53
N ASP A 10 5.14 -17.20 -2.98
CA ASP A 10 4.32 -18.05 -2.11
C ASP A 10 5.17 -18.75 -1.04
N ARG A 11 6.40 -19.17 -1.38
CA ARG A 11 7.35 -19.75 -0.43
C ARG A 11 7.82 -18.75 0.61
N THR A 12 8.03 -17.50 0.19
CA THR A 12 8.47 -16.41 1.06
C THR A 12 7.36 -16.03 2.04
N LEU A 13 6.12 -15.90 1.57
CA LEU A 13 4.95 -15.62 2.40
C LEU A 13 4.68 -16.70 3.44
N ARG A 14 4.82 -17.99 3.08
CA ARG A 14 4.68 -19.10 4.04
C ARG A 14 5.69 -18.98 5.18
N ARG A 15 6.94 -18.61 4.89
CA ARG A 15 7.99 -18.45 5.92
C ARG A 15 7.72 -17.25 6.83
N ILE A 16 7.30 -16.13 6.26
CA ILE A 16 6.91 -14.94 7.02
C ILE A 16 5.73 -15.27 7.95
N ARG A 17 4.75 -16.05 7.46
CA ARG A 17 3.56 -16.49 8.22
C ARG A 17 3.91 -17.35 9.45
N LEU A 18 5.05 -18.05 9.44
CA LEU A 18 5.48 -18.88 10.57
C LEU A 18 6.17 -18.07 11.68
N ILE A 19 6.72 -16.89 11.35
CA ILE A 19 7.57 -16.11 12.25
C ILE A 19 6.81 -14.91 12.83
N TRP A 20 5.76 -14.44 12.15
CA TRP A 20 4.98 -13.29 12.59
C TRP A 20 4.03 -13.67 13.74
N PRO A 21 3.90 -12.86 14.82
CA PRO A 21 2.88 -13.04 15.83
C PRO A 21 1.55 -12.61 15.21
N LEU A 22 0.97 -13.51 14.42
CA LEU A 22 -0.34 -13.32 13.84
C LEU A 22 -1.31 -13.17 15.01
N GLY A 23 -1.95 -12.01 15.12
CA GLY A 23 -3.13 -11.85 15.97
C GLY A 23 -4.17 -12.90 15.60
N ASP A 24 -5.16 -13.12 16.48
CA ASP A 24 -6.14 -14.20 16.36
C ASP A 24 -6.75 -14.30 14.95
N GLN A 25 -6.20 -15.20 14.13
CA GLN A 25 -6.48 -15.37 12.70
C GLN A 25 -7.97 -15.66 12.45
N ALA A 26 -8.66 -16.19 13.47
CA ALA A 26 -10.09 -16.45 13.43
C ALA A 26 -10.92 -15.16 13.33
N ASN A 27 -10.50 -14.06 13.96
CA ASN A 27 -11.19 -12.77 13.86
C ASN A 27 -10.94 -12.08 12.50
N LEU A 28 -9.76 -12.25 11.91
CA LEU A 28 -9.42 -11.67 10.60
C LEU A 28 -10.04 -12.41 9.42
N LYS A 29 -10.12 -13.75 9.46
CA LYS A 29 -10.88 -14.55 8.48
C LYS A 29 -12.35 -14.16 8.39
N ASN A 30 -12.90 -13.57 9.46
CA ASN A 30 -14.29 -13.12 9.52
C ASN A 30 -14.47 -11.65 9.06
N SER A 31 -13.40 -10.93 8.75
CA SER A 31 -13.49 -9.52 8.32
C SER A 31 -13.59 -9.36 6.80
N VAL A 32 -13.04 -10.30 6.02
CA VAL A 32 -12.80 -10.12 4.57
C VAL A 32 -12.88 -11.47 3.85
N GLY A 33 -13.67 -11.56 2.77
CA GLY A 33 -13.76 -12.72 1.91
C GLY A 33 -12.42 -13.04 1.22
N PRO A 34 -12.12 -14.32 0.93
CA PRO A 34 -10.82 -14.74 0.40
C PRO A 34 -10.50 -14.15 -0.99
N ASP A 35 -11.53 -13.83 -1.78
CA ASP A 35 -11.48 -13.22 -3.10
C ASP A 35 -11.66 -11.69 -3.08
N LEU A 36 -11.78 -11.11 -1.88
CA LEU A 36 -11.90 -9.67 -1.63
C LEU A 36 -13.03 -9.00 -2.44
N PRO A 37 -14.31 -9.36 -2.22
CA PRO A 37 -15.45 -8.79 -2.95
C PRO A 37 -15.56 -7.27 -2.75
N ASP A 38 -16.35 -6.57 -3.58
CA ASP A 38 -16.40 -5.10 -3.58
C ASP A 38 -16.78 -4.48 -2.23
N GLY A 39 -17.71 -5.12 -1.50
CA GLY A 39 -18.10 -4.67 -0.15
C GLY A 39 -16.96 -4.74 0.86
N ASP A 40 -16.00 -5.63 0.64
CA ASP A 40 -14.82 -5.81 1.49
C ASP A 40 -13.64 -4.93 1.04
N LEU A 41 -13.53 -4.61 -0.25
CA LEU A 41 -12.62 -3.57 -0.74
C LEU A 41 -12.88 -2.23 -0.07
N GLN A 42 -14.16 -1.86 0.12
CA GLN A 42 -14.48 -0.60 0.77
C GLN A 42 -14.03 -0.57 2.24
N LYS A 43 -14.19 -1.69 2.97
CA LYS A 43 -13.67 -1.82 4.35
C LYS A 43 -12.15 -1.71 4.37
N LEU A 44 -11.48 -2.28 3.38
CA LEU A 44 -10.03 -2.22 3.24
C LEU A 44 -9.56 -0.78 3.02
N ARG A 45 -10.21 0.00 2.13
CA ARG A 45 -9.94 1.43 1.94
C ARG A 45 -10.01 2.21 3.25
N THR A 46 -11.08 2.01 4.02
CA THR A 46 -11.25 2.69 5.31
C THR A 46 -10.10 2.37 6.27
N ARG A 47 -9.64 1.12 6.32
CA ARG A 47 -8.50 0.70 7.15
C ARG A 47 -7.18 1.31 6.67
N ILE A 48 -6.94 1.35 5.37
CA ILE A 48 -5.72 1.97 4.79
C ILE A 48 -5.71 3.48 5.06
N ASN A 49 -6.84 4.17 4.86
CA ASN A 49 -6.96 5.59 5.17
C ASN A 49 -6.72 5.87 6.65
N ALA A 50 -7.29 5.07 7.55
CA ALA A 50 -7.03 5.19 8.99
C ALA A 50 -5.56 4.94 9.36
N CYS A 51 -4.84 4.12 8.57
CA CYS A 51 -3.40 3.94 8.73
C CYS A 51 -2.61 5.20 8.33
N LEU A 52 -3.00 5.84 7.23
CA LEU A 52 -2.33 7.03 6.67
C LEU A 52 -2.65 8.33 7.42
N GLU A 53 -3.85 8.45 8.00
CA GLU A 53 -4.27 9.64 8.76
C GLU A 53 -3.53 9.82 10.09
N GLY A 54 -2.73 8.84 10.52
CA GLY A 54 -1.65 9.09 11.48
C GLY A 54 -2.09 9.64 12.84
N ARG A 55 -3.19 9.16 13.42
CA ARG A 55 -3.45 9.35 14.86
C ARG A 55 -2.79 8.21 15.64
N GLY A 56 -1.78 8.54 16.43
CA GLY A 56 -0.97 7.60 17.22
C GLY A 56 0.37 7.30 16.54
N GLY A 57 1.47 7.56 17.26
CA GLY A 57 2.85 7.55 16.76
C GLY A 57 3.38 6.20 16.25
N GLU A 58 4.70 6.06 16.19
CA GLU A 58 5.42 4.96 15.51
C GLU A 58 4.90 3.54 15.82
N VAL A 59 4.56 3.27 17.08
CA VAL A 59 4.03 1.96 17.52
C VAL A 59 2.67 1.65 16.88
N SER A 60 1.77 2.63 16.80
CA SER A 60 0.45 2.43 16.19
C SER A 60 0.55 2.27 14.67
N ALA A 61 1.53 2.92 14.02
CA ALA A 61 1.79 2.73 12.60
C ALA A 61 2.26 1.28 12.32
N ARG A 62 3.15 0.75 13.15
CA ARG A 62 3.67 -0.61 12.99
C ARG A 62 2.61 -1.70 13.20
N THR A 63 1.72 -1.53 14.19
CA THR A 63 0.60 -2.45 14.42
C THR A 63 -0.38 -2.44 13.23
N ARG A 64 -0.71 -1.28 12.68
CA ARG A 64 -1.62 -1.18 11.52
C ARG A 64 -1.02 -1.76 10.23
N ALA A 65 0.29 -1.57 10.01
CA ALA A 65 1.00 -2.23 8.92
C ALA A 65 0.99 -3.76 9.08
N ALA A 66 1.09 -4.26 10.31
CA ALA A 66 0.94 -5.69 10.61
C ALA A 66 -0.47 -6.17 10.20
N GLU A 67 -1.54 -5.51 10.67
CA GLU A 67 -2.93 -5.87 10.35
C GLU A 67 -3.23 -5.93 8.84
N LEU A 68 -2.68 -5.00 8.05
CA LEU A 68 -2.77 -5.02 6.59
C LEU A 68 -2.04 -6.23 5.98
N GLY A 69 -0.84 -6.55 6.49
CA GLY A 69 -0.10 -7.74 6.09
C GLY A 69 -0.82 -9.04 6.44
N GLU A 70 -1.44 -9.12 7.62
CA GLU A 70 -2.24 -10.27 8.03
C GLU A 70 -3.47 -10.46 7.14
N THR A 71 -4.13 -9.35 6.77
CA THR A 71 -5.24 -9.36 5.81
C THR A 71 -4.78 -9.93 4.47
N TYR A 72 -3.63 -9.51 3.94
CA TYR A 72 -3.10 -10.04 2.68
C TYR A 72 -2.81 -11.55 2.74
N LEU A 73 -2.32 -12.06 3.87
CA LEU A 73 -1.96 -13.47 4.04
C LEU A 73 -3.16 -14.43 4.04
N VAL A 74 -4.37 -13.95 4.36
CA VAL A 74 -5.59 -14.77 4.34
C VAL A 74 -6.29 -14.76 2.97
N LEU A 75 -5.90 -13.87 2.05
CA LEU A 75 -6.47 -13.79 0.71
C LEU A 75 -5.94 -14.90 -0.22
N ASN A 76 -6.80 -15.30 -1.16
CA ASN A 76 -6.44 -16.15 -2.29
C ASN A 76 -5.74 -15.33 -3.40
N ALA A 77 -5.32 -15.98 -4.49
CA ALA A 77 -4.62 -15.31 -5.58
C ALA A 77 -5.41 -14.13 -6.20
N GLN A 78 -6.74 -14.27 -6.34
CA GLN A 78 -7.60 -13.20 -6.85
C GLN A 78 -7.68 -12.04 -5.86
N GLY A 79 -7.92 -12.31 -4.58
CA GLY A 79 -7.98 -11.29 -3.55
C GLY A 79 -6.65 -10.53 -3.40
N ARG A 80 -5.51 -11.24 -3.45
CA ARG A 80 -4.17 -10.62 -3.41
C ARG A 80 -3.92 -9.69 -4.59
N ARG A 81 -4.33 -10.08 -5.81
CA ARG A 81 -4.25 -9.21 -6.99
C ARG A 81 -5.03 -7.93 -6.78
N ARG A 82 -6.30 -8.04 -6.37
CA ARG A 82 -7.19 -6.91 -6.12
C ARG A 82 -6.67 -5.99 -5.01
N PHE A 83 -6.10 -6.57 -3.95
CA PHE A 83 -5.46 -5.82 -2.87
C PHE A 83 -4.29 -4.96 -3.38
N LEU A 84 -3.42 -5.52 -4.22
CA LEU A 84 -2.27 -4.81 -4.77
C LEU A 84 -2.69 -3.77 -5.82
N GLU A 85 -3.70 -4.08 -6.64
CA GLU A 85 -4.31 -3.12 -7.58
C GLU A 85 -4.89 -1.91 -6.86
N LEU A 86 -5.61 -2.12 -5.76
CA LEU A 86 -6.12 -1.03 -4.91
C LEU A 86 -4.99 -0.12 -4.42
N LEU A 87 -3.91 -0.71 -3.90
CA LEU A 87 -2.74 0.05 -3.43
C LEU A 87 -2.05 0.82 -4.55
N ALA A 88 -1.95 0.24 -5.74
CA ALA A 88 -1.32 0.89 -6.89
C ALA A 88 -2.19 1.99 -7.52
N GLN A 89 -3.52 1.88 -7.44
CA GLN A 89 -4.42 2.86 -8.05
C GLN A 89 -4.76 4.03 -7.12
N GLU A 90 -4.97 3.75 -5.84
CA GLU A 90 -5.53 4.74 -4.90
C GLU A 90 -4.48 5.31 -3.93
N TYR A 91 -3.33 4.65 -3.80
CA TYR A 91 -2.31 4.99 -2.81
C TYR A 91 -0.90 5.14 -3.40
N ASP A 92 -0.81 5.28 -4.71
CA ASP A 92 0.43 5.70 -5.37
C ASP A 92 0.62 7.22 -5.26
N VAL A 93 1.63 7.75 -5.93
CA VAL A 93 1.87 9.19 -6.01
C VAL A 93 0.70 9.93 -6.67
N ASP A 94 0.48 11.18 -6.25
CA ASP A 94 -0.56 12.04 -6.80
C ASP A 94 -0.09 12.60 -8.15
N ASP A 95 -0.50 11.95 -9.24
CA ASP A 95 -0.12 12.29 -10.61
C ASP A 95 -0.52 13.73 -10.98
N GLU A 96 -1.66 14.24 -10.49
CA GLU A 96 -2.09 15.62 -10.75
C GLU A 96 -1.17 16.63 -10.03
N ALA A 97 -0.80 16.34 -8.79
CA ALA A 97 0.16 17.15 -8.05
C ALA A 97 1.55 17.14 -8.72
N ILE A 98 1.98 15.99 -9.25
CA ILE A 98 3.22 15.86 -10.02
C ILE A 98 3.17 16.71 -11.28
N GLU A 99 2.14 16.56 -12.12
CA GLU A 99 2.02 17.33 -13.37
C GLU A 99 1.93 18.83 -13.14
N THR A 100 1.27 19.25 -12.05
CA THR A 100 1.23 20.65 -11.63
C THR A 100 2.62 21.15 -11.24
N ALA A 101 3.38 20.37 -10.46
CA ALA A 101 4.73 20.73 -10.05
C ALA A 101 5.73 20.73 -11.22
N ILE A 102 5.59 19.80 -12.19
CA ILE A 102 6.36 19.81 -13.44
C ILE A 102 6.06 21.07 -14.25
N SER A 103 4.78 21.43 -14.36
CA SER A 103 4.35 22.62 -15.09
C SER A 103 4.84 23.92 -14.45
N ALA A 104 4.86 24.00 -13.12
CA ALA A 104 5.45 25.10 -12.37
C ALA A 104 6.96 25.18 -12.66
N ARG A 105 7.66 24.05 -12.52
CA ARG A 105 9.10 23.94 -12.78
C ARG A 105 9.52 24.42 -14.18
N ARG A 106 8.70 24.14 -15.21
CA ARG A 106 8.97 24.56 -16.58
C ARG A 106 8.95 26.07 -16.77
N LYS A 107 8.29 26.82 -15.89
CA LYS A 107 8.17 28.29 -15.93
C LYS A 107 9.28 28.99 -15.15
N ASP A 108 10.04 28.25 -14.33
CA ASP A 108 11.12 28.80 -13.51
C ASP A 108 12.22 29.40 -14.38
N SER A 109 12.54 30.66 -14.09
CA SER A 109 13.51 31.44 -14.85
C SER A 109 14.85 31.47 -14.13
N SER A 110 14.83 31.57 -12.80
CA SER A 110 16.03 31.66 -11.97
C SER A 110 16.53 30.29 -11.51
N GLN A 111 17.79 30.22 -11.09
CA GLN A 111 18.38 29.00 -10.56
C GLN A 111 17.81 28.64 -9.17
N GLU A 112 17.42 29.64 -8.37
CA GLU A 112 16.80 29.47 -7.06
C GLU A 112 15.40 28.87 -7.18
N GLU A 113 14.56 29.40 -8.08
CA GLU A 113 13.23 28.85 -8.39
C GLU A 113 13.34 27.38 -8.83
N LYS A 114 14.29 27.08 -9.73
CA LYS A 114 14.55 25.72 -10.19
C LYS A 114 14.97 24.78 -9.05
N GLN A 115 15.74 25.25 -8.07
CA GLN A 115 16.12 24.43 -6.92
C GLN A 115 14.91 24.15 -6.02
N GLN A 116 14.07 25.15 -5.79
CA GLN A 116 12.88 25.04 -4.95
C GLN A 116 11.84 24.08 -5.55
N SER A 117 11.56 24.21 -6.84
CA SER A 117 10.66 23.31 -7.56
C SER A 117 11.21 21.87 -7.62
N ASN A 118 12.53 21.69 -7.75
CA ASN A 118 13.15 20.37 -7.65
C ASN A 118 12.98 19.74 -6.27
N HIS A 119 13.10 20.52 -5.20
CA HIS A 119 12.87 20.04 -3.85
C HIS A 119 11.40 19.63 -3.66
N ALA A 120 10.46 20.45 -4.11
CA ALA A 120 9.03 20.13 -4.06
C ALA A 120 8.69 18.85 -4.84
N LEU A 121 9.20 18.70 -6.05
CA LEU A 121 9.02 17.48 -6.87
C LEU A 121 9.57 16.23 -6.17
N ARG A 122 10.72 16.33 -5.50
CA ARG A 122 11.28 15.18 -4.74
C ARG A 122 10.31 14.70 -3.66
N HIS A 123 9.66 15.61 -2.93
CA HIS A 123 8.68 15.24 -1.91
C HIS A 123 7.43 14.61 -2.51
N LEU A 124 6.96 15.10 -3.67
CA LEU A 124 5.78 14.57 -4.36
C LEU A 124 6.01 13.19 -4.98
N LEU A 125 7.23 12.90 -5.43
CA LEU A 125 7.60 11.62 -6.02
C LEU A 125 7.86 10.52 -4.98
N VAL A 126 7.79 10.83 -3.68
CA VAL A 126 7.77 9.81 -2.63
C VAL A 126 6.34 9.29 -2.53
N PRO A 127 6.10 8.00 -2.82
CA PRO A 127 4.77 7.41 -2.66
C PRO A 127 4.29 7.56 -1.21
N ARG A 128 3.00 7.82 -1.00
CA ARG A 128 2.38 7.93 0.34
C ARG A 128 2.50 6.67 1.21
N ARG A 129 3.07 5.60 0.68
CA ARG A 129 3.27 4.28 1.32
C ARG A 129 4.59 4.13 2.11
N SER A 130 5.35 5.20 2.37
CA SER A 130 6.63 5.13 3.11
C SER A 130 6.46 5.24 4.62
#